data_AF-A0A2N6A4N2-F1
#
_entry.id   AF-A0A2N6A4N2-F1
#
_cell.length_a   1.000
_cell.length_b   1.000
_cell.length_c   1.000
_cell.angle_alpha   90.00
_cell.angle_beta   90.00
_cell.angle_gamma   90.00
#
_symmetry.space_group_name_H-M   'P 1'
#
loop_
_entity.id
_entity.type
_entity.pdbx_description
1 polymer ?
#
loop_
_entity_poly.entity_id
_entity_poly.type
_entity_poly.pdbx_seq_one_letter_code
_entity_poly.pdbx_strand_id
1 'polypeptide(L)'
;MDTNSNRKEYELHLGAKNYLFGNAKVLRKEHTAAEKKLWQYLRNRMLNGYKFRRQHPLFDFIADFYCHEKKLVVEVDGGYHLDCQQTEKDDGRTYELNQYDIKVIRFSNEEVMNDIELVLSKILEELQKRNL
;
A
#
# COMPACT_ATOMS: atom_id res chain seq x y z
N MET A 1 -15.64 15.43 21.96
CA MET A 1 -14.79 14.52 21.17
C MET A 1 -15.28 14.61 19.73
N ASP A 2 -14.45 15.13 18.82
CA ASP A 2 -14.87 15.45 17.46
C ASP A 2 -15.11 14.19 16.63
N THR A 3 -16.38 13.86 16.41
CA THR A 3 -16.87 12.73 15.62
C THR A 3 -16.33 12.71 14.20
N ASN A 4 -15.97 13.87 13.65
CA ASN A 4 -15.43 14.02 12.30
C ASN A 4 -13.96 13.55 12.18
N SER A 5 -13.17 13.67 13.25
CA SER A 5 -11.77 13.21 13.26
C SER A 5 -11.72 11.68 13.27
N ASN A 6 -12.55 11.04 14.09
CA ASN A 6 -12.65 9.59 14.17
C ASN A 6 -13.12 8.98 12.83
N ARG A 7 -14.02 9.66 12.11
CA ARG A 7 -14.48 9.20 10.79
C ARG A 7 -13.37 9.26 9.73
N LYS A 8 -12.61 10.35 9.67
CA LYS A 8 -11.50 10.48 8.72
C LYS A 8 -10.38 9.47 8.98
N GLU A 9 -10.06 9.21 10.25
CA GLU A 9 -9.09 8.18 10.60
C GLU A 9 -9.61 6.78 10.24
N TYR A 10 -10.89 6.51 10.49
CA TYR A 10 -11.53 5.27 10.08
C TYR A 10 -11.49 5.09 8.56
N GLU A 11 -11.82 6.12 7.76
CA GLU A 11 -11.78 6.05 6.29
C GLU A 11 -10.35 5.88 5.74
N LEU A 12 -9.35 6.45 6.42
CA LEU A 12 -7.96 6.35 6.00
C LEU A 12 -7.37 4.94 6.22
N HIS A 13 -7.79 4.26 7.28
CA HIS A 13 -7.28 2.94 7.68
C HIS A 13 -8.29 1.81 7.44
N LEU A 14 -9.50 2.14 7.03
CA LEU A 14 -10.60 1.24 6.74
C LEU A 14 -10.83 0.24 7.88
N GLY A 15 -10.88 0.74 9.11
CA GLY A 15 -11.08 -0.08 10.30
C GLY A 15 -9.89 -0.97 10.67
N ALA A 16 -8.66 -0.59 10.30
CA ALA A 16 -7.49 -1.41 10.55
C ALA A 16 -7.35 -1.86 12.01
N LYS A 17 -7.04 -3.14 12.23
CA LYS A 17 -6.86 -3.68 13.59
C LYS A 17 -5.69 -2.99 14.30
N ASN A 18 -5.90 -2.61 15.57
CA ASN A 18 -4.95 -1.80 16.35
C ASN A 18 -3.52 -2.38 16.42
N TYR A 19 -3.36 -3.71 16.49
CA TYR A 19 -2.03 -4.32 16.55
C TYR A 19 -1.19 -4.07 15.28
N LEU A 20 -1.83 -3.84 14.14
CA LEU A 20 -1.14 -3.57 12.87
C LEU A 20 -0.38 -2.24 12.90
N PHE A 21 -0.80 -1.26 13.71
CA PHE A 21 -0.10 0.02 13.82
C PHE A 21 1.27 -0.13 14.49
N GLY A 22 1.37 -1.03 15.48
CA GLY A 22 2.64 -1.41 16.11
C GLY A 22 3.57 -2.09 15.10
N ASN A 23 3.05 -3.08 14.38
CA ASN A 23 3.79 -3.80 13.34
C ASN A 23 4.26 -2.86 12.22
N ALA A 24 3.39 -1.96 11.75
CA ALA A 24 3.73 -0.95 10.76
C ALA A 24 4.86 -0.03 11.23
N LYS A 25 4.95 0.28 12.53
CA LYS A 25 6.08 1.07 13.07
C LYS A 25 7.40 0.31 13.00
N VAL A 26 7.38 -1.01 13.18
CA VAL A 26 8.55 -1.89 13.05
C VAL A 26 8.96 -2.03 11.58
N LEU A 27 8.01 -2.35 10.70
CA LEU A 27 8.24 -2.44 9.24
C LEU A 27 8.78 -1.13 8.66
N ARG A 28 8.39 0.02 9.23
CA ARG A 28 8.96 1.34 8.89
C ARG A 28 10.44 1.52 9.20
N LYS A 29 11.08 0.56 9.87
CA LYS A 29 12.53 0.52 10.13
C LYS A 29 13.20 -0.59 9.33
N GLU A 30 12.47 -1.63 8.96
CA GLU A 30 12.99 -2.91 8.44
C GLU A 30 12.69 -3.14 6.96
N HIS A 31 12.59 -2.08 6.16
CA HIS A 31 12.34 -2.18 4.72
C HIS A 31 13.44 -2.92 3.95
N THR A 32 13.01 -3.65 2.93
CA THR A 32 13.88 -4.16 1.88
C THR A 32 14.61 -3.04 1.12
N ALA A 33 15.69 -3.39 0.41
CA ALA A 33 16.40 -2.44 -0.44
C ALA A 33 15.50 -1.89 -1.57
N ALA A 34 14.65 -2.75 -2.15
CA ALA A 34 13.69 -2.37 -3.19
C ALA A 34 12.64 -1.39 -2.66
N GLU A 35 12.00 -1.67 -1.52
CA GLU A 35 11.08 -0.71 -0.88
C GLU A 35 11.77 0.63 -0.60
N LYS A 36 13.00 0.62 -0.07
CA LYS A 36 13.76 1.84 0.19
C LYS A 36 13.97 2.65 -1.09
N LYS A 37 14.36 1.98 -2.18
CA LYS A 37 14.55 2.60 -3.49
C LYS A 37 13.24 3.22 -4.00
N LEU A 38 12.16 2.45 -4.06
CA LEU A 38 10.86 2.94 -4.52
C LEU A 38 10.34 4.10 -3.66
N TRP A 39 10.50 4.02 -2.33
CA TRP A 39 10.05 5.07 -1.43
C TRP A 39 10.70 6.44 -1.70
N GLN A 40 11.95 6.48 -2.19
CA GLN A 40 12.61 7.74 -2.55
C GLN A 40 11.87 8.51 -3.64
N TYR A 41 11.17 7.81 -4.54
CA TYR A 41 10.41 8.39 -5.64
C TYR A 41 8.94 8.63 -5.31
N LEU A 42 8.38 7.91 -4.34
CA LEU A 42 6.97 8.06 -3.94
C LEU A 42 6.77 9.08 -2.81
N ARG A 43 7.76 9.27 -1.94
CA ARG A 43 7.64 10.16 -0.78
C ARG A 43 7.42 11.62 -1.18
N ASN A 44 6.90 12.42 -0.26
CA ASN A 44 6.78 13.87 -0.42
C ASN A 44 6.09 14.31 -1.73
N ARG A 45 5.15 13.50 -2.23
CA ARG A 45 4.40 13.78 -3.47
C ARG A 45 5.29 13.88 -4.72
N MET A 46 6.44 13.21 -4.73
CA MET A 46 7.40 13.28 -5.84
C MET A 46 6.87 12.64 -7.14
N LEU A 47 5.98 11.64 -7.05
CA LEU A 47 5.32 11.07 -8.21
C LEU A 47 4.09 11.91 -8.59
N ASN A 48 4.27 12.89 -9.47
CA ASN A 48 3.21 13.72 -10.06
C ASN A 48 2.25 14.38 -9.04
N GLY A 49 2.72 14.68 -7.83
CA GLY A 49 1.89 15.29 -6.78
C GLY A 49 1.10 14.31 -5.92
N TYR A 50 1.11 13.01 -6.25
CA TYR A 50 0.31 12.00 -5.55
C TYR A 50 0.87 11.64 -4.17
N LYS A 51 0.02 11.58 -3.14
CA LYS A 51 0.42 11.32 -1.76
C LYS A 51 0.44 9.83 -1.45
N PHE A 52 1.64 9.27 -1.37
CA PHE A 52 1.86 7.94 -0.84
C PHE A 52 2.19 7.94 0.65
N ARG A 53 1.70 6.90 1.32
CA ARG A 53 2.08 6.49 2.68
C ARG A 53 2.79 5.15 2.58
N ARG A 54 3.78 4.89 3.42
CA ARG A 54 4.48 3.60 3.50
C ARG A 54 4.05 2.78 4.70
N GLN A 55 4.03 1.47 4.55
CA GLN A 55 3.69 0.49 5.59
C GLN A 55 2.39 0.92 6.28
N HIS A 56 1.30 0.98 5.52
CA HIS A 56 0.04 1.59 5.90
C HIS A 56 -0.98 0.51 6.28
N PRO A 57 -1.42 0.43 7.56
CA PRO A 57 -2.46 -0.51 7.97
C PRO A 57 -3.79 -0.25 7.25
N LEU A 58 -4.37 -1.30 6.66
CA LEU A 58 -5.66 -1.35 6.00
C LEU A 58 -6.37 -2.63 6.42
N PHE A 59 -7.58 -2.54 6.99
CA PHE A 59 -8.34 -3.72 7.44
C PHE A 59 -7.49 -4.67 8.31
N ASP A 60 -7.19 -5.85 7.77
CA ASP A 60 -6.46 -6.92 8.43
C ASP A 60 -5.00 -7.07 7.96
N PHE A 61 -4.47 -6.13 7.17
CA PHE A 61 -3.09 -6.17 6.66
C PHE A 61 -2.39 -4.80 6.64
N ILE A 62 -1.10 -4.80 6.28
CA ILE A 62 -0.28 -3.60 6.12
C ILE A 62 0.20 -3.57 4.67
N ALA A 63 -0.12 -2.51 3.95
CA ALA A 63 0.35 -2.28 2.58
C ALA A 63 1.74 -1.62 2.59
N ASP A 64 2.66 -2.05 1.73
CA ASP A 64 3.98 -1.43 1.60
C ASP A 64 3.87 0.03 1.22
N PHE A 65 3.03 0.36 0.23
CA PHE A 65 2.67 1.72 -0.12
C PHE A 65 1.18 1.86 -0.41
N TYR A 66 0.59 2.97 0.04
CA TYR A 66 -0.81 3.29 -0.19
C TYR A 66 -1.01 4.76 -0.57
N CYS A 67 -1.67 4.98 -1.71
CA CYS A 67 -2.17 6.26 -2.16
C CYS A 67 -3.68 6.33 -1.86
N HIS A 68 -4.05 7.02 -0.78
CA HIS A 68 -5.44 7.09 -0.34
C HIS A 68 -6.35 7.81 -1.34
N GLU A 69 -5.89 8.92 -1.92
CA GLU A 69 -6.68 9.74 -2.85
C GLU A 69 -7.01 9.01 -4.16
N LYS A 70 -6.20 8.01 -4.53
CA LYS A 70 -6.45 7.13 -5.68
C LYS A 70 -6.76 5.70 -5.25
N LYS A 71 -6.95 5.44 -3.95
CA LYS A 71 -7.16 4.12 -3.35
C LYS A 71 -6.26 3.02 -3.96
N LEU A 72 -4.98 3.33 -4.22
CA LEU A 72 -4.04 2.42 -4.88
C LEU A 72 -3.04 1.89 -3.85
N VAL A 73 -2.94 0.58 -3.74
CA VAL A 73 -1.90 -0.14 -3.01
C VAL A 73 -0.82 -0.60 -3.99
N VAL A 74 0.44 -0.39 -3.60
CA VAL A 74 1.61 -0.92 -4.31
C VAL A 74 2.40 -1.77 -3.33
N GLU A 75 2.55 -3.06 -3.63
CA GLU A 75 3.37 -4.00 -2.86
C GLU A 75 4.68 -4.30 -3.60
N VAL A 76 5.76 -4.48 -2.85
CA VAL A 76 7.07 -4.88 -3.40
C VAL A 76 7.40 -6.26 -2.84
N ASP A 77 7.22 -7.28 -3.68
CA ASP A 77 7.40 -8.67 -3.30
C ASP A 77 8.89 -9.05 -3.35
N GLY A 78 9.42 -9.45 -2.20
CA GLY A 78 10.76 -10.02 -2.07
C GLY A 78 10.82 -11.54 -2.16
N GLY A 79 9.74 -12.20 -2.60
CA GLY A 79 9.66 -13.65 -2.71
C GLY A 79 9.31 -14.37 -1.40
N TYR A 80 8.91 -13.64 -0.35
CA TYR A 80 8.56 -14.20 0.96
C TYR A 80 7.35 -13.48 1.55
N HIS A 81 6.18 -13.79 1.02
CA HIS A 81 5.00 -14.14 1.83
C HIS A 81 3.95 -14.75 0.88
N LEU A 82 4.27 -15.96 0.43
CA LEU A 82 3.28 -17.01 0.18
C LEU A 82 3.19 -17.92 1.42
N ASP A 83 3.33 -17.35 2.63
CA ASP A 83 3.10 -18.10 3.85
C ASP A 83 1.60 -18.35 3.97
N CYS A 84 1.19 -19.52 3.50
CA CYS A 84 0.22 -20.51 3.99
C CYS A 84 -0.84 -20.17 5.08
N GLN A 85 -0.87 -18.97 5.67
CA GLN A 85 -2.05 -18.37 6.32
C GLN A 85 -2.84 -17.43 5.39
N GLN A 86 -2.35 -17.19 4.17
CA GLN A 86 -2.92 -16.25 3.21
C GLN A 86 -4.06 -16.85 2.35
N THR A 87 -4.06 -18.17 2.17
CA THR A 87 -4.93 -18.86 1.20
C THR A 87 -6.39 -18.98 1.63
N GLU A 88 -6.71 -18.99 2.93
CA GLU A 88 -8.11 -18.99 3.42
C GLU A 88 -8.68 -17.57 3.63
N LYS A 89 -7.82 -16.55 3.65
CA LYS A 89 -8.21 -15.13 3.82
C LYS A 89 -8.29 -14.35 2.52
N ASP A 90 -7.82 -14.92 1.40
CA ASP A 90 -7.75 -14.23 0.11
C ASP A 90 -9.13 -13.92 -0.49
N ASP A 91 -10.15 -14.77 -0.25
CA ASP A 91 -11.50 -14.49 -0.73
C ASP A 91 -12.17 -13.32 0.02
N GLY A 92 -12.04 -13.29 1.35
CA GLY A 92 -12.55 -12.19 2.17
C GLY A 92 -11.78 -10.88 1.97
N ARG A 93 -10.44 -10.95 1.88
CA ARG A 93 -9.57 -9.78 1.66
C ARG A 93 -9.78 -9.17 0.28
N THR A 94 -9.90 -10.00 -0.76
CA THR A 94 -10.19 -9.52 -2.11
C THR A 94 -11.60 -8.96 -2.19
N TYR A 95 -12.58 -9.57 -1.51
CA TYR A 95 -13.94 -9.06 -1.43
C TYR A 95 -13.98 -7.68 -0.78
N GLU A 96 -13.41 -7.49 0.41
CA GLU A 96 -13.38 -6.20 1.09
C GLU A 96 -12.64 -5.13 0.28
N LEU A 97 -11.46 -5.44 -0.27
CA LEU A 97 -10.73 -4.47 -1.10
C LEU A 97 -11.53 -4.06 -2.35
N ASN A 98 -12.24 -4.99 -2.99
CA ASN A 98 -13.12 -4.69 -4.12
C ASN A 98 -14.33 -3.83 -3.70
N GLN A 99 -14.93 -4.08 -2.53
CA GLN A 99 -16.04 -3.26 -2.01
C GLN A 99 -15.63 -1.81 -1.79
N TYR A 100 -14.39 -1.56 -1.36
CA TYR A 100 -13.88 -0.22 -1.14
C TYR A 100 -13.25 0.43 -2.38
N ASP A 101 -13.29 -0.24 -3.53
CA ASP A 101 -12.63 0.16 -4.77
C ASP A 101 -11.13 0.42 -4.53
N ILE A 102 -10.44 -0.50 -3.86
CA ILE A 102 -8.99 -0.48 -3.72
C ILE A 102 -8.37 -1.36 -4.79
N LYS A 103 -7.42 -0.79 -5.53
CA LYS A 103 -6.60 -1.52 -6.50
C LYS A 103 -5.27 -1.89 -5.86
N VAL A 104 -4.82 -3.12 -6.05
CA VAL A 104 -3.49 -3.58 -5.65
C VAL A 104 -2.68 -3.90 -6.90
N ILE A 105 -1.46 -3.36 -6.98
CA ILE A 105 -0.44 -3.75 -7.96
C ILE A 105 0.82 -4.20 -7.22
N ARG A 106 1.56 -5.14 -7.80
CA ARG A 106 2.71 -5.78 -7.17
C ARG A 106 3.90 -5.74 -8.11
N PHE A 107 5.09 -5.54 -7.56
CA PHE A 107 6.36 -5.57 -8.28
C PHE A 107 7.32 -6.48 -7.54
N SER A 108 8.15 -7.24 -8.26
CA SER A 108 9.24 -7.97 -7.61
C SER A 108 10.36 -7.03 -7.18
N ASN A 109 11.19 -7.49 -6.23
CA ASN A 109 12.44 -6.81 -5.88
C ASN A 109 13.29 -6.53 -7.13
N GLU A 110 13.43 -7.50 -8.03
CA GLU A 110 14.21 -7.38 -9.25
C GLU A 110 13.64 -6.32 -10.20
N GLU A 111 12.31 -6.25 -10.36
CA GLU A 111 11.68 -5.19 -11.19
C GLU A 111 12.05 -3.80 -10.66
N VAL A 112 11.90 -3.57 -9.36
CA VAL A 112 12.21 -2.28 -8.71
C VAL A 112 13.71 -1.97 -8.79
N MET A 113 14.56 -2.99 -8.61
CA MET A 113 16.00 -2.81 -8.60
C MET A 113 16.58 -2.60 -10.00
N ASN A 114 16.05 -3.27 -11.02
CA ASN A 114 16.56 -3.21 -12.39
C ASN A 114 15.98 -2.06 -13.19
N ASP A 115 14.68 -1.77 -13.07
CA ASP A 115 14.02 -0.75 -13.89
C ASP A 115 12.97 0.04 -13.08
N ILE A 116 13.48 1.00 -12.31
CA ILE A 116 12.63 1.86 -11.48
C ILE A 116 11.73 2.77 -12.32
N GLU A 117 12.16 3.17 -13.52
CA GLU A 117 11.39 4.06 -14.40
C GLU A 117 10.15 3.35 -14.93
N LEU A 118 10.28 2.10 -15.35
CA LEU A 118 9.14 1.27 -15.77
C LEU A 118 8.15 1.05 -14.61
N VAL A 119 8.65 0.80 -13.39
CA VAL A 119 7.81 0.66 -12.20
C VAL A 119 7.02 1.95 -11.93
N LEU A 120 7.69 3.10 -11.94
CA LEU A 120 7.03 4.40 -11.72
C LEU A 120 6.02 4.72 -12.82
N SER A 121 6.32 4.40 -14.07
CA SER A 121 5.41 4.57 -15.21
C SER A 121 4.13 3.75 -15.01
N LYS A 122 4.26 2.46 -14.67
CA LYS A 122 3.10 1.59 -14.38
C LYS A 122 2.27 2.11 -13.19
N ILE A 123 2.92 2.56 -12.12
CA ILE A 123 2.21 3.16 -10.96
C ILE A 123 1.44 4.41 -11.42
N LEU A 124 2.08 5.30 -12.19
CA LEU A 124 1.46 6.53 -12.66
C LEU A 124 0.27 6.27 -13.59
N GLU A 125 0.40 5.30 -14.50
CA GLU A 125 -0.68 4.89 -15.40
C GLU A 125 -1.91 4.43 -14.60
N GLU A 126 -1.71 3.60 -13.57
CA GLU A 126 -2.81 3.14 -12.71
C GLU A 126 -3.42 4.27 -11.87
N LEU A 127 -2.62 5.23 -11.41
CA LEU A 127 -3.12 6.43 -10.72
C LEU A 127 -3.99 7.30 -11.65
N GLN A 128 -3.63 7.41 -12.93
CA GLN A 128 -4.34 8.22 -13.92
C GLN A 128 -5.63 7.57 -14.41
N LYS A 129 -5.66 6.23 -14.55
CA LYS A 129 -6.88 5.48 -14.93
C LYS A 129 -8.01 5.62 -13.90
N ARG A 130 -7.66 5.87 -12.64
CA ARG A 130 -8.62 5.97 -11.53
C ARG A 130 -9.24 7.37 -11.46
N ASN A 131 -10.47 7.47 -11.93
CA ASN A 131 -11.35 8.62 -11.76
C ASN A 131 -12.18 8.44 -10.49
N LEU A 132 -11.61 8.84 -9.35
CA LEU A 132 -12.27 8.91 -8.04
C LEU A 132 -12.60 10.36 -7.68
#